data_AF-A0A2U3JZ76-F1
#
_entry.id   AF-A0A2U3JZ76-F1
#
_cell.length_a   1.000
_cell.length_b   1.000
_cell.length_c   1.000
_cell.angle_alpha   90.00
_cell.angle_beta   90.00
_cell.angle_gamma   90.00
#
_symmetry.space_group_name_H-M   'P 1'
#
loop_
_entity.id
_entity.type
_entity.pdbx_description
1 polymer ?
#
loop_
_entity_poly.entity_id
_entity_poly.type
_entity_poly.pdbx_seq_one_letter_code
_entity_poly.pdbx_strand_id
1 'polypeptide(L)'
;MNITLSLDDKLVKEVRKIAVERDTTLTGLVRAYLEQVAAEHSSERKRRDLEQLNRTLDRLQTSLDYGKRTWRREDLYDRKSQ
;
A
#
# COMPACT_ATOMS: atom_id res chain seq x y z
N MET A 1 3.05 -16.54 15.38
CA MET A 1 2.74 -17.76 14.59
C MET A 1 4.06 -18.41 14.21
N ASN A 2 4.19 -19.73 14.37
CA ASN A 2 5.41 -20.46 13.99
C ASN A 2 5.20 -21.13 12.63
N ILE A 3 6.24 -21.13 11.80
CA ILE A 3 6.19 -21.69 10.44
C ILE A 3 7.35 -22.68 10.33
N THR A 4 7.06 -23.89 9.88
CA THR A 4 8.07 -24.91 9.54
C THR A 4 8.27 -24.89 8.04
N LEU A 5 9.53 -24.76 7.59
CA LEU A 5 9.90 -24.69 6.18
C LEU A 5 10.97 -25.73 5.89
N SER A 6 10.75 -26.55 4.86
CA SER A 6 11.74 -27.48 4.34
C SER A 6 12.66 -26.74 3.36
N LEU A 7 13.96 -26.70 3.64
CA LEU A 7 14.98 -26.05 2.84
C LEU A 7 16.11 -27.05 2.56
N ASP A 8 16.81 -26.84 1.45
CA ASP A 8 18.01 -27.61 1.15
C ASP A 8 19.15 -27.30 2.13
N ASP A 9 19.85 -28.34 2.60
CA ASP A 9 20.92 -28.21 3.60
C ASP A 9 22.09 -27.33 3.12
N LYS A 10 22.42 -27.35 1.82
CA LYS A 10 23.49 -26.50 1.29
C LYS A 10 23.04 -25.05 1.32
N LEU A 11 21.80 -24.77 0.96
CA LEU A 11 21.23 -23.43 1.03
C LEU A 11 21.25 -22.89 2.47
N VAL A 12 20.84 -23.70 3.46
CA VAL A 12 20.86 -23.31 4.87
C VAL A 12 22.27 -22.95 5.33
N LYS A 13 23.29 -23.72 4.90
CA LYS A 13 24.69 -23.44 5.23
C LYS A 13 25.16 -22.11 4.66
N GLU A 14 24.89 -21.85 3.39
CA GLU A 14 25.30 -20.59 2.74
C GLU A 14 24.59 -19.38 3.34
N VAL A 15 23.27 -19.45 3.56
CA VAL A 15 22.53 -18.33 4.13
C VAL A 15 22.94 -18.06 5.58
N ARG A 16 23.31 -19.08 6.36
CA ARG A 16 23.86 -18.87 7.71
C ARG A 16 25.19 -18.13 7.71
N LYS A 17 26.08 -18.39 6.75
CA LYS A 17 27.33 -17.62 6.61
C LYS A 17 27.02 -16.15 6.35
N ILE A 18 26.12 -15.88 5.40
CA ILE A 18 25.66 -14.52 5.07
C ILE A 18 25.00 -13.85 6.28
N ALA A 19 24.19 -14.60 7.05
CA ALA A 19 23.54 -14.08 8.23
C ALA A 19 24.57 -13.63 9.28
N VAL A 20 25.64 -14.40 9.49
CA VAL A 20 26.75 -14.04 10.38
C VAL A 20 27.48 -12.80 9.87
N GLU A 21 27.79 -12.72 8.58
CA GLU A 21 28.44 -11.54 7.97
C GLU A 21 27.61 -10.26 8.10
N ARG A 22 26.29 -10.38 8.28
CA ARG A 22 25.34 -9.27 8.39
C ARG A 22 24.82 -9.06 9.82
N ASP A 23 25.44 -9.68 10.82
CA ASP A 23 25.03 -9.62 12.23
C ASP A 23 23.53 -9.92 12.44
N THR A 24 23.03 -10.92 11.73
CA THR A 24 21.61 -11.33 11.77
C THR A 24 21.46 -12.84 11.83
N THR A 25 20.22 -13.32 11.80
CA THR A 25 19.89 -14.74 11.80
C THR A 25 19.16 -15.13 10.53
N LEU A 26 19.18 -16.42 10.18
CA LEU A 26 18.38 -16.96 9.08
C LEU A 26 16.90 -16.57 9.22
N THR A 27 16.36 -16.70 10.44
CA THR A 27 14.97 -16.31 10.75
C THR A 27 14.76 -14.81 10.59
N GLY A 28 15.74 -13.98 10.98
CA GLY A 28 15.71 -12.54 10.77
C GLY A 28 15.65 -12.17 9.28
N LEU A 29 16.45 -12.82 8.44
CA LEU A 29 16.44 -12.64 6.99
C LEU A 29 15.09 -13.05 6.38
N VAL A 30 14.55 -14.21 6.76
CA VAL A 30 13.24 -14.67 6.29
C VAL A 30 12.13 -13.70 6.70
N ARG A 31 12.16 -13.22 7.95
CA ARG A 31 11.21 -12.21 8.43
C ARG A 31 11.26 -10.93 7.60
N ALA A 32 12.45 -10.37 7.43
CA ALA A 32 12.65 -9.14 6.67
C ALA A 32 12.16 -9.28 5.22
N TYR A 33 12.44 -10.42 4.59
CA TYR A 33 11.95 -10.69 3.24
C TYR A 33 10.42 -10.76 3.17
N LEU A 34 9.77 -11.45 4.10
CA LEU A 34 8.31 -11.53 4.14
C LEU A 34 7.66 -10.17 4.42
N GLU A 35 8.27 -9.35 5.29
CA GLU A 35 7.84 -7.98 5.55
C GLU A 35 7.95 -7.11 4.29
N GLN A 36 9.06 -7.22 3.55
CA GLN A 36 9.25 -6.51 2.28
C GLN A 36 8.20 -6.92 1.25
N VAL A 37 7.96 -8.22 1.07
CA VAL A 37 6.94 -8.73 0.13
C VAL A 37 5.54 -8.23 0.52
N ALA A 38 5.19 -8.26 1.80
CA ALA A 38 3.92 -7.73 2.29
C ALA A 38 3.80 -6.22 2.05
N ALA A 39 4.88 -5.46 2.29
CA ALA A 39 4.93 -4.02 2.06
C ALA A 39 4.73 -3.70 0.57
N GLU A 40 5.42 -4.40 -0.32
CA GLU A 40 5.34 -4.23 -1.77
C GLU A 40 3.93 -4.49 -2.31
N HIS A 41 3.28 -5.56 -1.85
CA HIS A 41 1.89 -5.83 -2.17
C HIS A 41 0.92 -4.78 -1.61
N SER A 42 1.20 -4.24 -0.42
CA SER A 42 0.37 -3.18 0.16
C SER A 42 0.52 -1.86 -0.60
N SER A 43 1.72 -1.51 -1.06
CA SER A 43 1.96 -0.32 -1.87
C SER A 43 1.35 -0.46 -3.26
N GLU A 44 1.46 -1.63 -3.87
CA GLU A 44 0.85 -1.91 -5.17
C GLU A 44 -0.67 -1.87 -5.09
N ARG A 45 -1.25 -2.43 -4.02
CA ARG A 45 -2.69 -2.33 -3.76
C ARG A 45 -3.13 -0.88 -3.56
N LYS A 46 -2.44 -0.12 -2.70
CA LYS A 46 -2.72 1.31 -2.49
C LYS A 46 -2.62 2.11 -3.79
N ARG A 47 -1.62 1.82 -4.62
CA ARG A 47 -1.44 2.47 -5.93
C ARG A 47 -2.62 2.16 -6.86
N ARG A 48 -3.04 0.89 -6.95
CA ARG A 48 -4.22 0.51 -7.73
C ARG A 48 -5.51 1.13 -7.21
N ASP A 49 -5.67 1.22 -5.90
CA ASP A 49 -6.84 1.83 -5.26
C ASP A 49 -6.87 3.36 -5.55
N LEU A 50 -5.72 4.03 -5.51
CA LEU A 50 -5.60 5.45 -5.88
C LEU A 50 -5.85 5.68 -7.38
N GLU A 51 -5.31 4.83 -8.25
CA GLU A 51 -5.59 4.89 -9.68
C GLU A 51 -7.07 4.64 -9.99
N GLN A 52 -7.71 3.71 -9.28
CA GLN A 52 -9.14 3.47 -9.40
C GLN A 52 -9.95 4.67 -8.91
N LEU A 53 -9.59 5.26 -7.77
CA LEU A 53 -10.23 6.45 -7.24
C LEU A 53 -10.11 7.63 -8.21
N ASN A 54 -8.92 7.88 -8.76
CA ASN A 54 -8.70 8.92 -9.76
C ASN A 54 -9.52 8.67 -11.04
N ARG A 55 -9.54 7.43 -11.56
CA ARG A 55 -10.38 7.09 -12.72
C ARG A 55 -11.87 7.32 -12.45
N THR A 56 -12.34 7.00 -11.25
CA THR A 56 -13.74 7.27 -10.85
C THR A 56 -14.01 8.76 -10.72
N LEU A 57 -13.09 9.53 -10.13
CA LEU A 57 -13.21 11.00 -10.01
C LEU A 57 -13.17 11.70 -11.36
N ASP A 58 -12.26 11.33 -12.26
CA ASP A 58 -12.19 11.89 -13.62
C ASP A 58 -13.47 11.61 -14.40
N ARG A 59 -13.99 10.38 -14.31
CA ARG A 59 -15.27 10.02 -14.93
C ARG A 59 -16.41 10.85 -14.36
N LEU A 60 -16.45 11.04 -13.03
CA LEU A 60 -17.47 11.85 -12.37
C LEU A 60 -17.36 13.33 -12.75
N GLN A 61 -16.15 13.91 -12.82
CA GLN A 61 -15.95 15.28 -13.29
C GLN A 61 -16.42 15.48 -14.73
N THR A 62 -16.23 14.46 -15.58
CA THR A 62 -16.67 14.51 -16.97
C THR A 62 -18.18 14.28 -17.12
N SER A 63 -18.80 13.51 -16.21
CA SER A 63 -20.24 13.22 -16.24
C SER A 63 -21.10 14.20 -15.44
N LEU A 64 -20.51 14.90 -14.48
CA LEU A 64 -21.19 15.92 -13.69
C LEU A 64 -21.08 17.24 -14.44
N ASP A 65 -22.12 17.55 -15.20
CA ASP A 65 -22.37 18.89 -15.71
C ASP A 65 -22.73 19.78 -14.51
N TYR A 66 -21.70 20.24 -13.80
CA TYR A 66 -21.82 21.33 -12.84
C TYR A 66 -22.10 22.59 -13.66
N GLY A 67 -23.34 22.74 -14.13
CA GLY A 67 -23.77 23.93 -14.87
C GLY A 67 -23.24 25.19 -14.18
N LYS A 68 -22.90 26.23 -14.98
CA LYS A 68 -22.15 27.44 -14.57
C LYS A 68 -22.31 27.75 -13.08
N ARG A 69 -21.21 27.69 -12.32
CA ARG A 69 -21.16 27.96 -10.87
C ARG A 69 -22.02 29.18 -10.51
N THR A 70 -23.22 28.94 -9.99
CA THR A 70 -24.21 29.99 -9.70
C THR A 70 -24.10 30.54 -8.28
N TRP A 71 -23.32 29.88 -7.41
CA TRP A 71 -23.18 30.22 -6.00
C TRP A 71 -21.89 30.99 -5.75
N ARG A 72 -22.04 32.16 -5.13
CA ARG A 72 -20.96 32.97 -4.58
C ARG A 72 -20.60 32.45 -3.19
N ARG A 73 -19.37 32.74 -2.74
CA ARG A 73 -18.86 32.22 -1.46
C ARG A 73 -19.70 32.66 -0.24
N GLU A 74 -20.35 33.81 -0.38
CA GLU A 74 -21.31 34.37 0.58
C GLU A 74 -22.59 33.52 0.72
N ASP A 75 -23.05 32.83 -0.33
CA ASP A 75 -24.27 32.01 -0.33
C ASP A 75 -24.11 30.69 0.46
N LEU A 76 -22.89 30.31 0.82
CA LEU A 76 -22.58 29.05 1.51
C LEU A 76 -22.78 29.11 3.03
N TYR A 77 -22.93 30.31 3.60
CA TYR A 77 -23.07 30.49 5.04
C TYR A 77 -24.51 30.36 5.56
N ASP A 78 -25.51 30.33 4.68
CA ASP A 78 -26.92 30.41 5.08
C ASP A 78 -27.56 29.06 5.48
N ARG A 79 -26.81 27.96 5.39
CA ARG A 79 -27.31 26.63 5.77
C ARG A 79 -26.95 26.27 7.22
N LYS A 80 -27.40 27.08 8.17
CA LYS A 80 -27.65 26.68 9.58
C LYS A 80 -28.78 27.51 10.19
N SER A 81 -30.02 27.18 9.81
CA SER A 81 -31.18 27.30 10.70
C SER A 81 -32.34 26.46 10.17
N GLN A 82 -32.24 25.14 10.32
CA GLN A 82 -33.43 24.30 10.51
C GLN A 82 -33.05 23.06 11.33
#